data_AF-A0A4S4BUX7-F1
#
_entry.id   AF-A0A4S4BUX7-F1
#
_cell.length_a   1.000
_cell.length_b   1.000
_cell.length_c   1.000
_cell.angle_alpha   90.00
_cell.angle_beta   90.00
_cell.angle_gamma   90.00
#
_symmetry.space_group_name_H-M   'P 1'
#
loop_
_entity.id
_entity.type
_entity.pdbx_description
1 polymer ?
#
loop_
_entity_poly.entity_id
_entity_poly.type
_entity_poly.pdbx_seq_one_letter_code
_entity_poly.pdbx_strand_id
1 'polypeptide(L)'
;MGKQYTHAKGFNVTSLEGVAGVYILQETCGDVAYIGHCNNDFKNRIRSHTNKTNGKLDNNIQYLHVVIIDPDIYPLHVLEHLFIWYFNPPRNEDLWIFSRNKTVRQVKETAKKHNINIQGTLEEFLLSFETVFIEREWDDNFELKRYGEVETQSSKKSSCDGTLNCLCYQCLIDSRSKVIW
;
A
#
# COMPACT_ATOMS: atom_id res chain seq x y z
N MET A 1 23.11 -4.45 -24.89
CA MET A 1 22.32 -3.72 -23.88
C MET A 1 22.22 -4.59 -22.63
N GLY A 2 22.61 -4.09 -21.46
CA GLY A 2 22.52 -4.86 -20.21
C GLY A 2 21.07 -5.00 -19.74
N LYS A 3 20.74 -6.10 -19.04
CA LYS A 3 19.41 -6.30 -18.45
C LYS A 3 19.19 -5.27 -17.32
N GLN A 4 18.16 -4.44 -17.43
CA GLN A 4 17.82 -3.45 -16.40
C GLN A 4 17.11 -4.13 -15.23
N TYR A 5 17.55 -3.85 -13.99
CA TYR A 5 16.89 -4.35 -12.78
C TYR A 5 15.62 -3.56 -12.50
N THR A 6 14.51 -4.03 -13.06
CA THR A 6 13.17 -3.43 -12.97
C THR A 6 12.43 -3.85 -11.71
N HIS A 7 12.68 -5.07 -11.21
CA HIS A 7 11.91 -5.63 -10.10
C HIS A 7 12.61 -5.53 -8.74
N ALA A 8 11.80 -5.34 -7.70
CA ALA A 8 12.17 -5.51 -6.31
C ALA A 8 11.40 -6.71 -5.73
N LYS A 9 12.07 -7.85 -5.56
CA LYS A 9 11.47 -9.09 -5.01
C LYS A 9 10.24 -9.57 -5.78
N GLY A 10 10.25 -9.43 -7.11
CA GLY A 10 9.14 -9.80 -7.98
C GLY A 10 8.14 -8.67 -8.24
N PHE A 11 8.19 -7.54 -7.54
CA PHE A 11 7.35 -6.38 -7.89
C PHE A 11 8.06 -5.49 -8.90
N ASN A 12 7.46 -5.20 -10.05
CA ASN A 12 7.97 -4.19 -10.97
C ASN A 12 7.73 -2.80 -10.38
N VAL A 13 8.79 -2.13 -9.91
CA VAL A 13 8.68 -0.85 -9.18
C VAL A 13 9.20 0.34 -10.01
N THR A 14 9.41 0.12 -11.31
CA THR A 14 9.97 1.14 -12.21
C THR A 14 9.06 2.37 -12.35
N SER A 15 7.75 2.16 -12.36
CA SER A 15 6.74 3.23 -12.36
C SER A 15 6.69 4.05 -11.07
N LEU A 16 7.41 3.63 -10.02
CA LEU A 16 7.41 4.27 -8.70
C LEU A 16 8.70 5.04 -8.41
N GLU A 17 9.59 5.22 -9.39
CA GLU A 17 10.81 5.99 -9.20
C GLU A 17 10.48 7.46 -8.89
N GLY A 18 10.98 7.96 -7.75
CA GLY A 18 10.69 9.33 -7.30
C GLY A 18 9.32 9.51 -6.63
N VAL A 19 8.51 8.45 -6.52
CA VAL A 19 7.17 8.51 -5.97
C VAL A 19 7.19 8.40 -4.44
N ALA A 20 6.55 9.36 -3.78
CA ALA A 20 6.19 9.29 -2.37
C ALA A 20 4.81 8.64 -2.21
N GLY A 21 4.65 7.81 -1.18
CA GLY A 21 3.36 7.16 -0.96
C GLY A 21 3.29 6.22 0.23
N VAL A 22 2.06 5.81 0.52
CA VAL A 22 1.75 4.72 1.44
C VAL A 22 1.59 3.45 0.60
N TYR A 23 2.19 2.36 1.03
CA TYR A 23 2.04 1.07 0.40
C TYR A 23 1.38 0.04 1.31
N ILE A 24 0.67 -0.87 0.66
CA ILE A 24 -0.11 -1.92 1.29
C ILE A 24 0.38 -3.25 0.70
N LEU A 25 0.92 -4.12 1.56
CA LEU A 25 1.25 -5.49 1.22
C LEU A 25 0.03 -6.37 1.47
N GLN A 26 -0.39 -7.10 0.45
CA GLN A 26 -1.59 -7.92 0.46
C GLN A 26 -1.25 -9.37 0.10
N GLU A 27 -1.85 -10.30 0.82
CA GLU A 27 -1.68 -11.74 0.61
C GLU A 27 -2.53 -12.25 -0.57
N THR A 28 -2.20 -13.44 -1.07
CA THR A 28 -2.97 -14.09 -2.16
C THR A 28 -4.45 -14.25 -1.85
N CYS A 29 -4.81 -14.44 -0.57
CA CYS A 29 -6.20 -14.54 -0.11
C CYS A 29 -6.95 -13.20 -0.07
N GLY A 30 -6.26 -12.08 -0.33
CA GLY A 30 -6.83 -10.74 -0.29
C GLY A 30 -6.65 -9.99 1.02
N ASP A 31 -6.10 -10.64 2.07
CA ASP A 31 -5.89 -9.99 3.36
C ASP A 31 -4.75 -8.96 3.32
N VAL A 32 -4.96 -7.82 4.01
CA VAL A 32 -3.91 -6.82 4.21
C VAL A 32 -2.95 -7.28 5.29
N ALA A 33 -1.72 -7.58 4.89
CA ALA A 33 -0.70 -8.08 5.79
C ALA A 33 0.06 -6.96 6.51
N TYR A 34 0.42 -5.90 5.79
CA TYR A 34 1.27 -4.83 6.30
C TYR A 34 1.06 -3.53 5.52
N ILE A 35 1.20 -2.40 6.20
CA ILE A 35 1.17 -1.07 5.62
C ILE A 35 2.41 -0.31 6.03
N GLY A 36 3.01 0.42 5.10
CA GLY A 36 4.08 1.35 5.43
C GLY A 36 4.14 2.55 4.48
N HIS A 37 5.11 3.45 4.65
CA HIS A 37 5.35 4.55 3.71
C HIS A 37 6.75 4.54 3.07
N CYS A 38 6.85 5.18 1.91
CA CYS A 38 8.09 5.41 1.18
C CYS A 38 8.15 6.86 0.70
N ASN A 39 9.34 7.47 0.78
CA ASN A 39 9.53 8.85 0.34
C ASN A 39 9.82 8.97 -1.17
N ASN A 40 10.50 7.98 -1.78
CA ASN A 40 10.89 8.00 -3.20
C ASN A 40 11.58 6.72 -3.71
N ASP A 41 12.04 5.83 -2.83
CA ASP A 41 12.82 4.65 -3.21
C ASP A 41 12.12 3.34 -2.82
N PHE A 42 11.09 3.00 -3.60
CA PHE A 42 10.34 1.76 -3.41
C PHE A 42 11.21 0.51 -3.58
N LYS A 43 12.25 0.56 -4.42
CA LYS A 43 13.14 -0.57 -4.66
C LYS A 43 13.89 -0.97 -3.39
N ASN A 44 14.51 -0.01 -2.72
CA ASN A 44 15.19 -0.28 -1.45
C ASN A 44 14.20 -0.51 -0.31
N ARG A 45 13.07 0.19 -0.28
CA ARG A 45 12.02 -0.03 0.74
C ARG A 45 11.50 -1.47 0.72
N ILE A 46 11.12 -1.99 -0.45
CA ILE A 46 10.61 -3.38 -0.57
C ILE A 46 11.70 -4.40 -0.19
N ARG A 47 12.95 -4.18 -0.59
CA ARG A 47 14.07 -5.07 -0.22
C ARG A 47 14.28 -5.12 1.29
N SER A 48 14.14 -3.99 1.98
CA SER A 48 14.33 -3.91 3.44
C SER A 48 13.39 -4.83 4.23
N HIS A 49 12.21 -5.14 3.69
CA HIS A 49 11.23 -6.05 4.30
C HIS A 49 11.57 -7.53 4.20
N THR A 50 12.69 -7.91 3.58
CA THR A 50 13.12 -9.31 3.46
C THR A 50 14.17 -9.73 4.50
N ASN A 51 14.48 -8.85 5.45
CA ASN A 51 15.41 -9.15 6.53
C ASN A 51 14.80 -10.19 7.50
N LYS A 52 15.56 -11.24 7.82
CA LYS A 52 15.09 -12.45 8.51
C LYS A 52 14.46 -12.24 9.89
N THR A 53 14.80 -11.15 10.59
CA THR A 53 14.40 -10.98 11.99
C THR A 53 13.01 -10.38 12.15
N ASN A 54 12.59 -9.47 11.27
CA ASN A 54 11.33 -8.72 11.35
C ASN A 54 10.69 -8.46 9.98
N GLY A 55 11.00 -9.32 8.99
CA GLY A 55 10.61 -9.10 7.61
C GLY A 55 9.10 -9.06 7.43
N LYS A 56 8.57 -7.97 6.87
CA LYS A 56 7.13 -7.81 6.61
C LYS A 56 6.71 -8.41 5.26
N LEU A 57 7.68 -8.80 4.42
CA LEU A 57 7.49 -9.41 3.11
C LEU A 57 7.96 -10.87 3.11
N ASP A 58 7.02 -11.80 3.03
CA ASP A 58 7.26 -13.24 2.88
C ASP A 58 6.75 -13.76 1.52
N ASN A 59 6.60 -15.08 1.38
CA ASN A 59 6.12 -15.70 0.14
C ASN A 59 4.60 -15.68 -0.03
N ASN A 60 3.83 -15.33 1.01
CA ASN A 60 2.37 -15.24 0.93
C ASN A 60 1.92 -13.89 0.37
N ILE A 61 2.77 -12.86 0.46
CA ILE A 61 2.51 -11.54 -0.13
C ILE A 61 2.59 -11.64 -1.65
N GLN A 62 1.45 -11.35 -2.29
CA GLN A 62 1.28 -11.42 -3.73
C GLN A 62 1.05 -10.07 -4.39
N TYR A 63 0.47 -9.12 -3.66
CA TYR A 63 0.07 -7.85 -4.23
C TYR A 63 0.62 -6.67 -3.42
N LEU A 64 0.90 -5.59 -4.14
CA LEU A 64 1.38 -4.33 -3.63
C LEU A 64 0.47 -3.23 -4.17
N HIS A 65 -0.24 -2.54 -3.28
CA HIS A 65 -0.89 -1.27 -3.62
C HIS A 65 0.02 -0.13 -3.21
N VAL A 66 0.14 0.90 -4.03
CA VAL A 66 0.84 2.14 -3.70
C VAL A 66 -0.09 3.31 -3.90
N VAL A 67 -0.48 3.93 -2.80
CA VAL A 67 -1.24 5.17 -2.75
C VAL A 67 -0.25 6.31 -2.91
N ILE A 68 -0.34 7.02 -4.03
CA ILE A 68 0.53 8.13 -4.40
C ILE A 68 0.12 9.34 -3.56
N ILE A 69 1.10 9.95 -2.89
CA ILE A 69 0.87 11.07 -1.98
C ILE A 69 1.86 12.18 -2.30
N ASP A 70 1.35 13.41 -2.36
CA ASP A 70 2.18 14.61 -2.31
C ASP A 70 2.58 14.90 -0.85
N PRO A 71 3.85 14.75 -0.47
CA PRO A 71 4.31 14.95 0.90
C PRO A 71 4.28 16.42 1.34
N ASP A 72 4.20 17.38 0.41
CA ASP A 72 4.05 18.80 0.72
C ASP A 72 2.62 19.12 1.17
N ILE A 73 1.65 18.31 0.74
CA ILE A 73 0.24 18.44 1.12
C ILE A 73 -0.09 17.57 2.34
N TYR A 74 0.38 16.32 2.34
CA TYR A 74 0.02 15.35 3.37
C TYR A 74 1.23 14.76 4.08
N PRO A 75 1.28 14.80 5.42
CA PRO A 75 2.36 14.17 6.17
C PRO A 75 2.27 12.64 6.07
N LEU A 76 3.19 12.03 5.33
CA LEU A 76 3.20 10.59 5.01
C LEU A 76 3.05 9.67 6.23
N HIS A 77 3.79 9.94 7.31
CA HIS A 77 3.73 9.13 8.53
C HIS A 77 2.35 9.18 9.19
N VAL A 78 1.62 10.29 9.09
CA VAL A 78 0.26 10.40 9.64
C VAL A 78 -0.72 9.64 8.75
N LEU A 79 -0.58 9.76 7.42
CA LEU A 79 -1.40 8.97 6.50
C LEU A 79 -1.15 7.47 6.66
N GLU A 80 0.10 7.01 6.74
CA GLU A 80 0.43 5.61 7.05
C GLU A 80 -0.32 5.13 8.29
N HIS A 81 -0.29 5.90 9.37
CA HIS A 81 -0.99 5.57 10.61
C HIS A 81 -2.52 5.54 10.45
N LEU A 82 -3.09 6.40 9.61
CA LEU A 82 -4.52 6.40 9.30
C LEU A 82 -4.90 5.13 8.54
N PHE A 83 -4.10 4.74 7.56
CA PHE A 83 -4.28 3.51 6.80
C PHE A 83 -4.11 2.26 7.69
N ILE A 84 -3.12 2.23 8.58
CA ILE A 84 -2.96 1.15 9.56
C ILE A 84 -4.18 1.08 10.49
N TRP A 85 -4.70 2.21 10.97
CA TRP A 85 -5.89 2.22 11.81
C TRP A 85 -7.12 1.67 11.08
N TYR A 86 -7.29 2.06 9.81
CA TYR A 86 -8.41 1.63 8.98
C TYR A 86 -8.36 0.12 8.68
N PHE A 87 -7.23 -0.38 8.15
CA PHE A 87 -7.12 -1.78 7.76
C PHE A 87 -6.79 -2.72 8.91
N ASN A 88 -6.18 -2.22 9.99
CA ASN A 88 -5.74 -3.00 11.15
C ASN A 88 -4.90 -4.25 10.78
N PRO A 89 -3.87 -4.13 9.93
CA PRO A 89 -3.06 -5.27 9.49
C PRO A 89 -2.31 -5.94 10.65
N PRO A 90 -2.14 -7.27 10.62
CA PRO A 90 -1.57 -8.04 11.72
C PRO A 90 -0.08 -7.76 11.95
N ARG A 91 0.65 -7.33 10.90
CA ARG A 91 2.10 -7.12 10.97
C ARG A 91 2.51 -5.69 11.37
N ASN A 92 1.56 -4.78 11.60
CA ASN A 92 1.83 -3.46 12.14
C ASN A 92 1.64 -3.48 13.67
N GLU A 93 2.76 -3.39 14.38
CA GLU A 93 2.83 -3.55 15.84
C GLU A 93 2.43 -2.26 16.58
N ASP A 94 2.79 -1.08 16.06
CA ASP A 94 2.59 0.20 16.77
C ASP A 94 1.69 1.19 16.04
N LEU A 95 0.74 1.75 16.79
CA LEU A 95 -0.19 2.81 16.38
C LEU A 95 -0.12 3.98 17.38
N TRP A 96 0.92 4.78 17.29
CA TRP A 96 1.19 5.87 18.23
C TRP A 96 0.34 7.13 17.98
N ILE A 97 -0.18 7.34 16.77
CA ILE A 97 -1.06 8.48 16.43
C ILE A 97 -2.55 8.14 16.66
N PHE A 98 -3.00 7.02 16.09
CA PHE A 98 -4.38 6.56 16.17
C PHE A 98 -4.48 5.25 16.94
N SER A 99 -4.69 5.31 18.26
CA SER A 99 -4.99 4.11 19.05
C SER A 99 -6.14 3.31 18.42
N ARG A 100 -6.03 1.98 18.40
CA ARG A 100 -7.03 1.07 17.80
C ARG A 100 -8.44 1.25 18.35
N ASN A 101 -8.58 1.78 19.57
CA ASN A 101 -9.87 1.97 20.24
C ASN A 101 -10.55 3.31 19.89
N LYS A 102 -9.92 4.17 19.09
CA LYS A 102 -10.52 5.44 18.69
C LYS A 102 -11.73 5.20 17.78
N THR A 103 -12.80 5.95 17.98
CA THR A 103 -13.91 6.01 17.03
C THR A 103 -13.51 6.80 15.79
N VAL A 104 -14.24 6.64 14.68
CA VAL A 104 -14.01 7.44 13.46
C VAL A 104 -14.02 8.94 13.73
N ARG A 105 -14.91 9.42 14.62
CA ARG A 105 -14.92 10.84 15.02
C ARG A 105 -13.60 11.25 15.67
N GLN A 106 -13.10 10.46 16.63
CA GLN A 106 -11.82 10.74 17.31
C GLN A 106 -10.62 10.66 16.36
N VAL A 107 -10.67 9.75 15.38
CA VAL A 107 -9.67 9.64 14.32
C VAL A 107 -9.65 10.92 13.48
N LYS A 108 -10.80 11.39 12.99
CA LYS A 108 -10.90 12.64 12.22
C LYS A 108 -10.41 13.86 13.02
N GLU A 109 -10.79 13.95 14.29
CA GLU A 109 -10.31 15.02 15.18
C GLU A 109 -8.78 14.96 15.38
N THR A 110 -8.20 13.76 15.47
CA THR A 110 -6.75 13.58 15.56
C THR A 110 -6.06 13.93 14.24
N ALA A 111 -6.58 13.44 13.11
CA ALA A 111 -6.04 13.72 11.78
C ALA A 111 -5.99 15.24 11.51
N LYS A 112 -7.03 15.98 11.89
CA LYS A 112 -7.09 17.44 11.79
C LYS A 112 -5.97 18.13 12.57
N LYS A 113 -5.60 17.64 13.76
CA LYS A 113 -4.47 18.17 14.55
C LYS A 113 -3.12 17.96 13.87
N HIS A 114 -3.06 17.00 12.94
CA HIS A 114 -1.89 16.70 12.12
C HIS A 114 -2.05 17.19 10.67
N ASN A 115 -2.83 18.25 10.44
CA ASN A 115 -3.04 18.89 9.13
C ASN A 115 -3.70 18.02 8.05
N ILE A 116 -4.37 16.92 8.44
CA ILE A 116 -5.16 16.12 7.52
C ILE A 116 -6.64 16.45 7.71
N ASN A 117 -7.22 17.14 6.73
CA ASN A 117 -8.63 17.50 6.75
C ASN A 117 -9.47 16.47 5.98
N ILE A 118 -10.15 15.59 6.72
CA ILE A 118 -11.03 14.56 6.16
C ILE A 118 -12.44 15.14 6.03
N GLN A 119 -12.83 15.51 4.82
CA GLN A 119 -14.20 15.87 4.47
C GLN A 119 -14.97 14.61 4.05
N GLY A 120 -16.27 14.52 4.37
CA GLY A 120 -17.07 13.33 4.03
C GLY A 120 -16.79 12.14 4.94
N THR A 121 -16.95 10.92 4.40
CA THR A 121 -16.64 9.65 5.08
C THR A 121 -15.13 9.38 5.07
N LEU A 122 -14.67 8.38 5.84
CA LEU A 122 -13.25 8.04 5.83
C LEU A 122 -12.87 7.32 4.53
N GLU A 123 -13.80 6.51 4.04
CA GLU A 123 -13.76 5.76 2.80
C GLU A 123 -13.60 6.70 1.61
N GLU A 124 -14.45 7.72 1.49
CA GLU A 124 -14.37 8.74 0.42
C GLU A 124 -13.01 9.44 0.40
N PHE A 125 -12.47 9.75 1.59
CA PHE A 125 -11.17 10.36 1.71
C PHE A 125 -10.04 9.42 1.27
N LEU A 126 -10.04 8.16 1.70
CA LEU A 126 -9.03 7.18 1.31
C LEU A 126 -9.09 6.89 -0.21
N LEU A 127 -10.28 6.87 -0.79
CA LEU A 127 -10.49 6.65 -2.22
C LEU A 127 -10.16 7.87 -3.10
N SER A 128 -9.93 9.04 -2.50
CA SER A 128 -9.56 10.25 -3.25
C SER A 128 -8.14 10.22 -3.80
N PHE A 129 -7.29 9.31 -3.30
CA PHE A 129 -5.90 9.21 -3.70
C PHE A 129 -5.72 8.34 -4.95
N GLU A 130 -4.77 8.74 -5.80
CA GLU A 130 -4.32 7.89 -6.89
C GLU A 130 -3.60 6.66 -6.35
N THR A 131 -3.88 5.49 -6.94
CA THR A 131 -3.27 4.22 -6.52
C THR A 131 -2.73 3.44 -7.70
N VAL A 132 -1.57 2.82 -7.50
CA VAL A 132 -0.96 1.85 -8.42
C VAL A 132 -1.09 0.46 -7.81
N PHE A 133 -1.52 -0.52 -8.61
CA PHE A 133 -1.61 -1.92 -8.21
C PHE A 133 -0.53 -2.74 -8.92
N ILE A 134 0.27 -3.48 -8.15
CA ILE A 134 1.38 -4.27 -8.67
C ILE A 134 1.24 -5.70 -8.15
N GLU A 135 1.14 -6.64 -9.08
CA GLU A 135 1.22 -8.05 -8.79
C GLU A 135 2.68 -8.52 -8.81
N ARG A 136 3.00 -9.47 -7.92
CA ARG A 136 4.32 -10.08 -7.86
C ARG A 136 4.52 -11.07 -9.00
N GLU A 137 5.67 -10.97 -9.65
CA GLU A 137 6.04 -11.77 -10.82
C GLU A 137 7.18 -12.76 -10.54
N TRP A 138 7.14 -13.89 -11.25
CA TRP A 138 8.18 -14.92 -11.27
C TRP A 138 8.71 -15.10 -12.69
N ASP A 139 9.92 -15.63 -12.79
CA ASP A 139 10.52 -16.05 -14.07
C ASP A 139 10.19 -17.51 -14.40
N ASP A 140 10.67 -17.97 -15.56
CA ASP A 140 10.42 -19.33 -16.07
C ASP A 140 11.00 -20.44 -15.17
N ASN A 141 11.89 -20.10 -14.24
CA ASN A 141 12.45 -21.03 -13.25
C ASN A 141 11.70 -20.97 -11.92
N PHE A 142 10.56 -20.29 -11.85
CA PHE A 142 9.80 -20.01 -10.63
C PHE A 142 10.60 -19.21 -9.58
N GLU A 143 11.65 -18.51 -10.00
CA GLU A 143 12.33 -17.54 -9.14
C GLU A 143 11.64 -16.19 -9.20
N LEU A 144 11.78 -15.37 -8.13
CA LEU A 144 11.29 -14.00 -8.15
C LEU A 144 11.94 -13.23 -9.31
N LYS A 145 11.10 -12.68 -10.18
CA LYS A 145 11.57 -11.98 -11.36
C LYS A 145 12.43 -10.78 -10.97
N ARG A 146 13.52 -10.59 -11.71
CA ARG A 146 14.52 -9.52 -11.46
C ARG A 146 14.61 -8.50 -12.60
N TYR A 147 14.18 -8.90 -13.80
CA TYR A 147 14.30 -8.15 -15.04
C TYR A 147 13.00 -8.23 -15.83
N GLY A 148 12.66 -7.16 -16.55
CA GLY A 148 11.49 -7.07 -17.41
C GLY A 148 11.44 -5.72 -18.10
N GLU A 149 10.26 -5.36 -18.59
CA GLU A 149 10.02 -4.05 -19.21
C GLU A 149 9.91 -2.95 -18.13
N VAL A 150 10.34 -1.75 -18.49
CA VAL A 150 10.14 -0.55 -17.67
C VAL A 150 8.68 -0.14 -17.80
N GLU A 151 7.98 -0.11 -16.68
CA GLU A 151 6.61 0.36 -16.61
C GLU A 151 6.59 1.88 -16.44
N THR A 152 5.74 2.54 -17.21
CA THR A 152 5.45 3.96 -17.02
C THR A 152 4.32 4.11 -16.01
N GLN A 153 4.33 5.20 -15.26
CA GLN A 153 3.42 5.45 -14.13
C GLN A 153 1.92 5.37 -14.51
N SER A 154 1.59 5.57 -15.78
CA SER A 154 0.21 5.55 -16.28
C SER A 154 -0.45 4.17 -16.38
N SER A 155 0.28 3.05 -16.20
CA SER A 155 -0.16 1.76 -16.75
C SER A 155 -0.91 0.79 -15.84
N LYS A 156 -1.00 1.00 -14.52
CA LYS A 156 -1.67 0.03 -13.62
C LYS A 156 -2.61 0.67 -12.59
N LYS A 157 -3.66 1.33 -13.09
CA LYS A 157 -4.93 1.42 -12.35
C LYS A 157 -5.65 0.10 -12.59
N SER A 158 -5.71 -0.78 -11.59
CA SER A 158 -6.57 -1.96 -11.70
C SER A 158 -8.00 -1.49 -11.87
N SER A 159 -8.61 -1.81 -13.02
CA SER A 159 -10.02 -1.53 -13.26
C SER A 159 -10.84 -2.42 -12.33
N CYS A 160 -11.63 -1.81 -11.46
CA CYS A 160 -12.58 -2.54 -10.62
C CYS A 160 -13.58 -3.28 -11.51
N ASP A 161 -13.69 -4.60 -11.34
CA ASP A 161 -14.69 -5.43 -12.03
C ASP A 161 -15.97 -5.63 -11.18
N GLY A 162 -15.99 -5.09 -9.94
CA GLY A 162 -17.11 -5.16 -9.02
C GLY A 162 -17.39 -6.54 -8.44
N THR A 163 -16.55 -7.54 -8.73
CA THR A 163 -16.74 -8.90 -8.21
C THR A 163 -16.26 -9.03 -6.76
N LEU A 164 -16.76 -10.05 -6.06
CA LEU A 164 -16.34 -10.35 -4.67
C LEU A 164 -14.84 -10.68 -4.55
N ASN A 165 -14.22 -11.13 -5.64
CA ASN A 165 -12.81 -11.51 -5.68
C ASN A 165 -11.92 -10.38 -6.23
N CYS A 166 -12.49 -9.19 -6.49
CA CYS A 166 -11.74 -8.08 -7.02
C CYS A 166 -10.74 -7.58 -5.97
N LEU A 167 -9.46 -7.56 -6.34
CA LEU A 167 -8.38 -7.13 -5.45
C LEU A 167 -8.00 -5.66 -5.65
N CYS A 168 -8.77 -4.88 -6.43
CA CYS A 168 -8.48 -3.47 -6.63
C CYS A 168 -8.61 -2.66 -5.33
N TYR A 169 -7.98 -1.49 -5.29
CA TYR A 169 -7.97 -0.63 -4.10
C TYR A 169 -9.38 -0.22 -3.63
N GLN A 170 -10.30 0.03 -4.56
CA GLN A 170 -11.70 0.32 -4.25
C GLN A 170 -12.36 -0.83 -3.48
N CYS A 171 -12.28 -2.05 -4.02
CA CYS A 171 -12.84 -3.24 -3.37
C CYS A 171 -12.16 -3.57 -2.04
N LEU A 172 -10.87 -3.22 -1.90
CA LEU A 172 -10.15 -3.36 -0.65
C LEU A 172 -10.73 -2.44 0.45
N ILE A 173 -11.04 -1.19 0.12
CA ILE A 173 -11.71 -0.24 1.03
C ILE A 173 -13.15 -0.69 1.34
N ASP A 174 -13.91 -1.07 0.33
CA ASP A 174 -15.32 -1.46 0.48
C ASP A 174 -15.48 -2.73 1.32
N SER A 175 -14.60 -3.72 1.14
CA SER A 175 -14.62 -4.95 1.92
C SER A 175 -14.35 -4.68 3.41
N ARG A 176 -13.41 -3.78 3.72
CA ARG A 176 -13.09 -3.42 5.10
C ARG A 176 -14.22 -2.66 5.78
N SER A 177 -14.89 -1.77 5.05
CA SER A 177 -16.02 -0.98 5.56
C SER A 177 -17.14 -1.87 6.12
N LYS A 178 -17.39 -3.02 5.50
CA LYS A 178 -18.42 -3.98 5.95
C LYS A 178 -18.11 -4.71 7.26
N VAL A 179 -16.89 -4.57 7.78
CA VAL A 179 -16.41 -5.25 9.00
C VAL A 179 -16.26 -4.28 10.18
N ILE A 180 -16.06 -2.98 9.92
CA ILE A 180 -15.86 -1.96 10.96
C ILE A 180 -17.19 -1.42 11.51
N TRP A 181 -18.29 -1.59 10.77
CA TRP A 181 -19.62 -1.04 11.07
C TRP A 181 -20.65 -2.12 11.30
#